data_AF-A0A0V7ZBT6-F1
#
_entry.id   AF-A0A0V7ZBT6-F1
#
_cell.length_a   1.000
_cell.length_b   1.000
_cell.length_c   1.000
_cell.angle_alpha   90.00
_cell.angle_beta   90.00
_cell.angle_gamma   90.00
#
_symmetry.space_group_name_H-M   'P 1'
#
loop_
_entity.id
_entity.type
_entity.pdbx_description
1 polymer ?
#
loop_
_entity_poly.entity_id
_entity_poly.type
_entity_poly.pdbx_seq_one_letter_code
_entity_poly.pdbx_strand_id
1 'polypeptide(L)'
;MSFTFGKQSQKANFQEIKQVKEWIYQAFQLDEEVSISLSQLHCTEPGCSPIETVINLMTNPVQQYKIHKSIAEIDYSNISKLVEDK
;
A
#
# COMPACT_ATOMS: atom_id res chain seq x y z
N MET A 1 -30.48 8.19 19.84
CA MET A 1 -29.15 7.54 19.89
C MET A 1 -29.19 6.34 18.96
N SER A 2 -28.05 6.01 18.34
CA SER A 2 -27.85 4.91 17.39
C SER A 2 -27.91 5.29 15.91
N PHE A 3 -26.86 5.98 15.45
CA PHE A 3 -26.42 5.89 14.06
C PHE A 3 -25.50 4.67 13.96
N THR A 4 -26.06 3.52 13.62
CA THR A 4 -25.27 2.38 13.14
C THR A 4 -24.79 2.71 11.73
N PHE A 5 -23.62 3.34 11.64
CA PHE A 5 -22.96 3.64 10.38
C PHE A 5 -22.45 2.32 9.80
N GLY A 6 -23.19 1.78 8.83
CA GLY A 6 -22.83 0.57 8.11
C GLY A 6 -21.49 0.78 7.40
N LYS A 7 -20.52 -0.08 7.76
CA LYS A 7 -19.28 -0.40 7.04
C LYS A 7 -19.23 0.21 5.63
N GLN A 8 -18.58 1.37 5.53
CA GLN A 8 -18.29 2.00 4.25
C GLN A 8 -17.32 1.09 3.49
N SER A 9 -17.74 0.75 2.28
CA SER A 9 -17.19 -0.28 1.42
C SER A 9 -15.67 -0.18 1.24
N GLN A 10 -15.04 -1.36 1.15
CA GLN A 10 -13.60 -1.63 1.04
C GLN A 10 -12.97 -1.13 -0.28
N LYS A 11 -13.09 0.16 -0.58
CA LYS A 11 -12.31 0.82 -1.63
C LYS A 11 -11.21 1.61 -0.94
N ALA A 12 -9.95 1.35 -1.28
CA ALA A 12 -8.85 2.21 -0.83
C ALA A 12 -9.21 3.65 -1.12
N ASN A 13 -9.29 4.45 -0.07
CA ASN A 13 -9.62 5.85 -0.14
C ASN A 13 -8.44 6.56 -0.80
N PHE A 14 -8.71 7.58 -1.59
CA PHE A 14 -7.65 8.35 -2.26
C PHE A 14 -6.64 8.91 -1.24
N GLN A 15 -7.12 9.25 -0.04
CA GLN A 15 -6.28 9.69 1.08
C GLN A 15 -5.26 8.61 1.50
N GLU A 16 -5.68 7.35 1.62
CA GLU A 16 -4.81 6.24 2.03
C GLU A 16 -3.75 5.96 0.95
N ILE A 17 -4.17 5.96 -0.33
CA ILE A 17 -3.25 5.81 -1.47
C ILE A 17 -2.19 6.93 -1.45
N LYS A 18 -2.61 8.18 -1.27
CA LYS A 18 -1.71 9.32 -1.22
C LYS A 18 -0.74 9.21 -0.05
N GLN A 19 -1.25 8.89 1.14
CA GLN A 19 -0.46 8.73 2.36
C GLN A 19 0.60 7.63 2.22
N VAL A 20 0.21 6.47 1.67
CA VAL A 20 1.16 5.38 1.39
C VAL A 20 2.23 5.82 0.39
N LYS A 21 1.86 6.54 -0.68
CA LYS A 21 2.86 7.10 -1.62
C LYS A 21 3.83 8.05 -0.93
N GLU A 22 3.34 8.98 -0.10
CA GLU A 22 4.19 9.92 0.63
C GLU A 22 5.17 9.19 1.55
N TRP A 23 4.73 8.15 2.26
CA TRP A 23 5.63 7.32 3.05
C TRP A 23 6.69 6.63 2.21
N ILE A 24 6.33 6.12 1.03
CA ILE A 24 7.28 5.49 0.11
C ILE A 24 8.30 6.52 -0.40
N TYR A 25 7.87 7.70 -0.84
CA TYR A 25 8.78 8.77 -1.26
C TYR A 25 9.77 9.14 -0.15
N GLN A 26 9.27 9.30 1.09
CA GLN A 26 10.10 9.64 2.24
C GLN A 26 11.06 8.51 2.65
N ALA A 27 10.59 7.26 2.72
CA ALA A 27 11.37 6.12 3.18
C ALA A 27 12.42 5.67 2.15
N PHE A 28 12.07 5.71 0.86
CA PHE A 28 12.97 5.34 -0.23
C PHE A 28 13.77 6.52 -0.79
N GLN A 29 13.57 7.73 -0.24
CA GLN A 29 14.20 8.98 -0.70
C GLN A 29 14.09 9.16 -2.23
N LEU A 30 12.90 8.88 -2.77
CA LEU A 30 12.63 8.95 -4.20
C LEU A 30 12.32 10.38 -4.60
N ASP A 31 12.68 10.71 -5.84
CA ASP A 31 12.31 11.98 -6.45
C ASP A 31 10.84 11.97 -6.86
N GLU A 32 10.21 13.15 -6.90
CA GLU A 32 8.78 13.31 -7.22
C GLU A 32 8.47 12.90 -8.67
N GLU A 33 9.48 12.88 -9.54
CA GLU A 33 9.41 12.37 -10.91
C GLU A 33 9.27 10.84 -11.00
N VAL A 34 9.59 10.11 -9.92
CA VAL A 34 9.40 8.65 -9.89
C VAL A 34 7.91 8.31 -9.80
N SER A 35 7.40 7.63 -10.81
CA SER A 35 6.02 7.13 -10.78
C SER A 35 5.89 5.91 -9.86
N ILE A 36 5.04 6.05 -8.84
CA ILE A 36 4.65 4.95 -7.94
C ILE A 36 3.27 4.43 -8.30
N SER A 37 3.20 3.15 -8.66
CA SER A 37 1.95 2.43 -8.90
C SER A 37 1.60 1.55 -7.70
N LEU A 38 0.40 1.73 -7.16
CA LEU A 38 -0.17 0.93 -6.07
C LEU A 38 -1.34 0.14 -6.62
N SER A 39 -1.29 -1.19 -6.53
CA SER A 39 -2.33 -2.08 -7.03
C SER A 39 -2.74 -3.06 -5.94
N GLN A 40 -4.04 -3.21 -5.71
CA GLN A 40 -4.57 -4.19 -4.77
C GLN A 40 -5.04 -5.44 -5.53
N LEU A 41 -4.57 -6.60 -5.12
CA LEU A 41 -4.91 -7.89 -5.71
C LEU A 41 -5.63 -8.74 -4.66
N HIS A 42 -6.50 -9.62 -5.11
CA HIS A 42 -7.17 -10.55 -4.21
C HIS A 42 -6.30 -11.78 -4.00
N CYS A 43 -5.93 -12.06 -2.75
CA CYS A 43 -5.23 -13.29 -2.43
C CYS A 43 -6.26 -14.42 -2.35
N THR A 44 -6.09 -15.44 -3.20
CA THR A 44 -6.99 -16.61 -3.28
C THR A 44 -6.52 -17.77 -2.40
N GLU A 45 -5.48 -17.56 -1.58
CA GLU A 45 -4.93 -18.60 -0.71
C GLU A 45 -5.75 -18.78 0.59
N PRO A 46 -5.99 -20.04 1.00
CA PRO A 46 -6.73 -20.33 2.22
C PRO A 46 -5.96 -19.85 3.46
N GLY A 47 -6.51 -18.87 4.17
CA GLY A 47 -5.93 -18.31 5.40
C GLY A 47 -5.17 -16.99 5.20
N CYS A 48 -5.09 -16.46 3.98
CA CYS A 48 -4.50 -15.13 3.74
C CYS A 48 -5.56 -14.02 3.82
N SER A 49 -5.10 -12.78 4.04
CA SER A 49 -5.93 -11.59 3.89
C SER A 49 -6.55 -11.59 2.50
N PRO A 50 -7.85 -11.24 2.35
CA PRO A 50 -8.52 -11.28 1.04
C PRO A 50 -7.89 -10.33 0.02
N ILE A 51 -7.05 -9.39 0.46
CA ILE A 51 -6.42 -8.36 -0.36
C ILE A 51 -4.93 -8.25 -0.01
N GLU A 52 -4.07 -8.29 -1.03
CA GLU A 52 -2.67 -7.89 -0.99
C GLU A 52 -2.46 -6.58 -1.76
N THR A 53 -1.42 -5.84 -1.43
CA THR A 53 -1.04 -4.60 -2.11
C THR A 53 0.34 -4.77 -2.74
N VAL A 54 0.41 -4.53 -4.05
CA VAL A 54 1.64 -4.50 -4.83
C VAL A 54 2.02 -3.04 -5.09
N ILE A 55 3.28 -2.74 -4.80
CA ILE A 55 3.90 -1.41 -4.93
C ILE A 55 4.97 -1.53 -6.00
N ASN A 56 4.78 -0.83 -7.12
CA ASN A 56 5.76 -0.77 -8.20
C ASN A 56 6.36 0.64 -8.26
N LEU A 57 7.67 0.71 -8.05
CA LEU A 57 8.48 1.90 -8.23
C LEU A 57 9.07 1.88 -9.64
N MET A 58 8.68 2.84 -10.47
CA MET A 58 9.20 3.01 -11.84
C MET A 58 10.59 3.67 -11.82
N THR A 59 11.50 3.13 -11.01
CA THR A 59 12.92 3.50 -10.93
C THR A 59 13.74 2.70 -11.95
N ASN A 60 15.03 3.02 -12.09
CA ASN A 60 15.98 2.24 -12.86
C ASN A 60 17.06 1.64 -11.93
N PRO A 61 17.02 0.34 -11.61
CA PRO A 61 16.06 -0.69 -12.04
C PRO A 61 14.69 -0.56 -11.36
N VAL A 62 13.64 -1.13 -11.99
CA VAL A 62 12.27 -1.13 -11.44
C VAL A 62 12.26 -1.96 -10.16
N GLN A 63 11.76 -1.37 -9.08
CA GLN A 63 11.64 -2.06 -7.79
C GLN A 63 10.16 -2.39 -7.52
N GLN A 64 9.89 -3.65 -7.21
CA GLN A 64 8.55 -4.13 -6.91
C GLN A 64 8.51 -4.72 -5.51
N TYR A 65 7.55 -4.29 -4.71
CA TYR A 65 7.31 -4.78 -3.36
C TYR A 65 5.88 -5.28 -3.22
N LYS A 66 5.67 -6.27 -2.36
CA LYS A 66 4.35 -6.85 -2.09
C LYS A 66 4.10 -6.90 -0.59
N ILE A 67 2.91 -6.50 -0.18
CA ILE A 67 2.46 -6.56 1.21
C ILE A 67 1.13 -7.31 1.23
N HIS A 68 1.01 -8.39 2.01
CA HIS A 68 -0.22 -9.17 2.18
C HIS A 68 -1.26 -8.46 3.07
N LYS A 69 -1.52 -7.19 2.78
CA LYS A 69 -2.47 -6.32 3.45
C LYS A 69 -3.15 -5.41 2.44
N SER A 70 -4.34 -4.93 2.79
CA SER A 70 -5.00 -3.86 2.06
C SER A 70 -4.28 -2.51 2.26
N ILE A 71 -4.39 -1.57 1.32
CA ILE A 71 -3.81 -0.23 1.43
C ILE A 71 -4.25 0.48 2.71
N ALA A 72 -5.50 0.25 3.13
CA ALA A 72 -6.06 0.79 4.36
C ALA A 72 -5.37 0.29 5.64
N GLU A 73 -4.76 -0.89 5.60
CA GLU A 73 -4.06 -1.52 6.72
C GLU A 73 -2.53 -1.35 6.64
N ILE A 74 -2.06 -0.71 5.58
CA ILE A 74 -0.65 -0.31 5.47
C ILE A 74 -0.44 0.91 6.35
N ASP A 75 0.46 0.74 7.31
CA ASP A 75 1.06 1.81 8.11
C ASP A 75 2.51 2.05 7.67
N TYR A 76 3.06 3.21 8.04
CA TYR A 76 4.47 3.58 7.87
C TYR A 76 5.44 2.46 8.25
N SER A 77 5.19 1.75 9.35
CA SER A 77 6.03 0.64 9.82
C SER A 77 6.16 -0.50 8.80
N ASN A 78 5.13 -0.73 7.97
CA ASN A 78 5.19 -1.73 6.90
C ASN A 78 6.07 -1.21 5.75
N ILE A 79 6.00 0.09 5.44
CA ILE A 79 6.83 0.73 4.41
C ILE A 79 8.29 0.76 4.83
N SER A 80 8.60 1.11 6.08
CA SER A 80 9.98 1.09 6.60
C SER A 80 10.61 -0.29 6.46
N LYS A 81 9.86 -1.37 6.77
CA LYS A 81 10.34 -2.74 6.59
C LYS A 81 10.68 -3.08 5.14
N LEU A 82 9.96 -2.52 4.16
CA LEU A 82 10.30 -2.73 2.74
C LEU A 82 11.64 -2.12 2.35
N VAL A 83 12.07 -1.05 3.03
CA VAL A 83 13.38 -0.44 2.82
C VAL A 83 14.48 -1.28 3.47
N GLU A 84 14.19 -1.87 4.63
CA GLU A 84 15.13 -2.73 5.36
C GLU A 84 15.38 -4.08 4.69
N ASP A 85 14.40 -4.61 3.95
CA ASP A 85 14.49 -5.90 3.22
C ASP A 85 15.25 -5.79 1.88
N LYS A 86 15.93 -4.67 1.61
CA LYS A 86 16.64 -4.37 0.35
C LYS A 86 18.02 -5.02 0.25
#